data_AF-A0A5N4AJU2-F1
#
_entry.id   AF-A0A5N4AJU2-F1
#
_cell.length_a   1.000
_cell.length_b   1.000
_cell.length_c   1.000
_cell.angle_alpha   90.00
_cell.angle_beta   90.00
_cell.angle_gamma   90.00
#
_symmetry.space_group_name_H-M   'P 1'
#
loop_
_entity.id
_entity.type
_entity.pdbx_description
1 polymer ?
#
loop_
_entity_poly.entity_id
_entity_poly.type
_entity_poly.pdbx_seq_one_letter_code
_entity_poly.pdbx_strand_id
1 'polypeptide(L)'
;MKSFIVHSLRSSANLLIILCFIMSSVELKLRPDVIVHWENYHIRYFDTCVKETGVDPMIPRTMLRQINLPDEESFHCYLKCIFQYNHMLTPDGKDIDYDAFGADIHVTPEVLKVCRELGGTESEICRKTYLVAKCTIDDKVNSSGR
;
A
#
# COMPACT_ATOMS: atom_id res chain seq x y z
N MET A 1 -9.92 -55.21 2.93
CA MET A 1 -10.74 -53.99 3.10
C MET A 1 -10.13 -53.00 4.10
N LYS A 2 -9.81 -53.39 5.34
CA LYS A 2 -9.19 -52.49 6.36
C LYS A 2 -7.87 -51.82 5.94
N SER A 3 -6.96 -52.56 5.29
CA SER A 3 -5.65 -52.02 4.86
C SER A 3 -5.77 -50.92 3.79
N PHE A 4 -6.76 -51.02 2.90
CA PHE A 4 -7.00 -50.03 1.84
C PHE A 4 -7.54 -48.71 2.40
N ILE A 5 -8.41 -48.79 3.43
CA ILE A 5 -8.95 -47.63 4.16
C ILE A 5 -7.85 -46.92 4.94
N VAL A 6 -6.94 -47.67 5.59
CA VAL A 6 -5.80 -47.10 6.34
C VAL A 6 -4.79 -46.41 5.41
N HIS A 7 -4.49 -47.00 4.25
CA HIS A 7 -3.60 -46.37 3.25
C HIS A 7 -4.23 -45.11 2.62
N SER A 8 -5.54 -45.15 2.35
CA SER A 8 -6.30 -43.99 1.86
C SER A 8 -6.33 -42.86 2.90
N LEU A 9 -6.64 -43.16 4.16
CA LEU A 9 -6.61 -42.17 5.26
C LEU A 9 -5.21 -41.55 5.45
N ARG A 10 -4.16 -42.37 5.38
CA ARG A 10 -2.76 -41.93 5.52
C ARG A 10 -2.31 -41.02 4.37
N SER A 11 -2.75 -41.28 3.14
CA SER A 11 -2.52 -40.39 1.99
C SER A 11 -3.25 -39.06 2.13
N SER A 12 -4.53 -39.07 2.54
CA SER A 12 -5.29 -37.83 2.75
C SER A 12 -4.75 -36.99 3.92
N ALA A 13 -4.29 -37.62 5.01
CA ALA A 13 -3.68 -36.92 6.13
C ALA A 13 -2.36 -36.23 5.72
N ASN A 14 -1.51 -36.90 4.93
CA ASN A 14 -0.27 -36.31 4.42
C ASN A 14 -0.54 -35.12 3.47
N LEU A 15 -1.58 -35.22 2.62
CA LEU A 15 -1.99 -34.12 1.73
C LEU A 15 -2.47 -32.89 2.51
N LEU A 16 -3.26 -33.10 3.58
CA LEU A 16 -3.72 -32.03 4.46
C LEU A 16 -2.55 -31.37 5.22
N ILE A 17 -1.59 -32.15 5.69
CA ILE A 17 -0.39 -31.65 6.36
C ILE A 17 0.42 -30.77 5.40
N ILE A 18 0.63 -31.21 4.15
CA ILE A 18 1.35 -30.43 3.13
C ILE A 18 0.61 -29.13 2.80
N LEU A 19 -0.73 -29.16 2.67
CA LEU A 19 -1.55 -27.96 2.44
C LEU A 19 -1.46 -26.97 3.61
N CYS A 20 -1.45 -27.45 4.86
CA CYS A 20 -1.24 -26.61 6.03
C CYS A 20 0.14 -25.94 6.01
N PHE A 21 1.20 -26.65 5.62
CA PHE A 21 2.54 -26.06 5.49
C PHE A 21 2.65 -24.99 4.39
N ILE A 22 1.92 -25.15 3.28
CA ILE A 22 1.87 -24.16 2.19
C ILE A 22 1.10 -22.90 2.62
N MET A 23 0.04 -23.04 3.42
CA MET A 23 -0.71 -21.90 3.95
C MET A 23 0.10 -21.10 4.98
N SER A 24 0.93 -21.76 5.79
CA SER A 24 1.80 -21.12 6.78
C SER A 24 2.94 -20.29 6.17
N SER A 25 3.18 -20.37 4.87
CA SER A 25 4.24 -19.65 4.17
C SER A 25 3.78 -18.36 3.48
N VAL A 26 2.51 -17.99 3.61
CA VAL A 26 2.01 -16.69 3.11
C VAL A 26 2.38 -15.60 4.13
N GLU A 27 3.53 -14.97 3.93
CA GLU A 27 3.96 -13.81 4.69
C GLU A 27 3.27 -12.54 4.13
N LEU A 28 2.46 -11.87 4.95
CA LEU A 28 1.90 -10.57 4.58
C LEU A 28 3.03 -9.53 4.64
N LYS A 29 3.35 -8.90 3.51
CA LYS A 29 4.40 -7.86 3.42
C LYS A 29 4.06 -6.57 4.18
N LEU A 30 2.79 -6.35 4.49
CA LEU A 30 2.31 -5.22 5.28
C LEU A 30 1.41 -5.74 6.38
N ARG A 31 1.41 -5.08 7.54
CA ARG A 31 0.43 -5.37 8.58
C ARG A 31 -0.99 -5.03 8.10
N PRO A 32 -2.02 -5.81 8.49
CA PRO A 32 -3.41 -5.57 8.09
C PRO A 32 -3.94 -4.17 8.44
N ASP A 33 -3.49 -3.58 9.55
CA ASP A 33 -3.90 -2.23 9.98
C ASP A 33 -3.49 -1.15 8.98
N VAL A 34 -2.33 -1.30 8.33
CA VAL A 34 -1.86 -0.35 7.30
C VAL A 34 -2.76 -0.40 6.06
N ILE A 35 -3.16 -1.61 5.65
CA ILE A 35 -4.03 -1.81 4.49
C ILE A 35 -5.43 -1.23 4.78
N VAL A 36 -5.99 -1.51 5.95
CA VAL A 36 -7.31 -1.00 6.36
C VAL A 36 -7.30 0.53 6.47
N HIS A 37 -6.22 1.12 7.01
CA HIS A 37 -6.09 2.57 7.10
C HIS A 37 -6.12 3.21 5.71
N TRP A 38 -5.34 2.68 4.77
CA TRP A 38 -5.35 3.14 3.38
C TRP A 38 -6.73 3.00 2.71
N GLU A 39 -7.39 1.85 2.89
CA GLU A 39 -8.72 1.62 2.33
C GLU A 39 -9.72 2.65 2.85
N ASN A 40 -9.77 2.90 4.15
CA ASN A 40 -10.65 3.91 4.74
C ASN A 40 -10.30 5.34 4.30
N TYR A 41 -9.02 5.60 4.07
CA TYR A 41 -8.51 6.91 3.72
C TYR A 41 -8.82 7.31 2.28
N HIS A 42 -8.54 6.43 1.30
CA HIS A 42 -8.73 6.78 -0.11
C HIS A 42 -10.17 6.60 -0.59
N ILE A 43 -10.96 5.71 0.03
CA ILE A 43 -12.25 5.27 -0.53
C ILE A 43 -13.24 6.41 -0.74
N ARG A 44 -13.21 7.45 0.11
CA ARG A 44 -14.09 8.63 0.00
C ARG A 44 -13.92 9.36 -1.33
N TYR A 45 -12.69 9.40 -1.86
CA TYR A 45 -12.34 10.16 -3.06
C TYR A 45 -11.92 9.27 -4.23
N PHE A 46 -12.08 7.95 -4.09
CA PHE A 46 -11.65 6.96 -5.08
C PHE A 46 -12.23 7.25 -6.46
N ASP A 47 -13.55 7.29 -6.60
CA ASP A 47 -14.21 7.45 -7.91
C ASP A 47 -13.89 8.80 -8.54
N THR A 48 -13.80 9.86 -7.71
CA THR A 48 -13.41 11.20 -8.13
C THR A 48 -12.00 11.19 -8.71
N CYS A 49 -11.02 10.66 -7.96
CA CYS A 49 -9.63 10.66 -8.39
C CYS A 49 -9.38 9.71 -9.57
N VAL A 50 -10.07 8.56 -9.64
CA VAL A 50 -10.03 7.69 -10.83
C VAL A 50 -10.51 8.43 -12.07
N LYS A 51 -11.62 9.17 -11.96
CA LYS A 51 -12.17 9.94 -13.08
C LYS A 51 -11.26 11.09 -13.50
N GLU A 52 -10.67 11.80 -12.53
CA GLU A 52 -9.80 12.95 -12.80
C GLU A 52 -8.48 12.53 -13.49
N THR A 53 -7.90 11.40 -13.09
CA THR A 53 -6.56 11.02 -13.58
C THR A 53 -6.57 9.95 -14.66
N GLY A 54 -7.70 9.26 -14.85
CA GLY A 54 -7.80 8.15 -15.79
C GLY A 54 -6.96 6.92 -15.42
N VAL A 55 -6.52 6.82 -14.16
CA VAL A 55 -5.82 5.63 -13.67
C VAL A 55 -6.71 4.39 -13.79
N ASP A 56 -6.14 3.23 -14.11
CA ASP A 56 -6.87 1.97 -14.02
C ASP A 56 -7.34 1.78 -12.57
N PRO A 57 -8.66 1.70 -12.29
CA PRO A 57 -9.19 1.59 -10.94
C PRO A 57 -8.70 0.35 -10.19
N MET A 58 -8.19 -0.68 -10.88
CA MET A 58 -7.64 -1.84 -10.22
C MET A 58 -6.34 -1.52 -9.47
N ILE A 59 -5.51 -0.62 -10.00
CA ILE A 59 -4.22 -0.24 -9.40
C ILE A 59 -4.39 0.26 -7.95
N PRO A 60 -5.13 1.36 -7.67
CA PRO A 60 -5.30 1.84 -6.30
C PRO A 60 -6.09 0.90 -5.39
N ARG A 61 -6.95 0.03 -5.95
CA ARG A 61 -7.68 -0.99 -5.17
C ARG A 61 -6.78 -2.10 -4.64
N THR A 62 -5.71 -2.45 -5.36
CA THR A 62 -4.86 -3.59 -5.02
C THR A 62 -3.44 -3.23 -4.60
N MET A 63 -3.00 -1.97 -4.78
CA MET A 63 -1.61 -1.54 -4.59
C MET A 63 -0.98 -2.00 -3.28
N LEU A 64 -1.66 -1.90 -2.13
CA LEU A 64 -1.11 -2.34 -0.84
C LEU A 64 -1.27 -3.83 -0.57
N ARG A 65 -2.27 -4.48 -1.18
CA ARG A 65 -2.46 -5.93 -1.04
C ARG A 65 -1.42 -6.70 -1.86
N GLN A 66 -0.99 -6.13 -2.98
CA GLN A 66 -0.01 -6.72 -3.90
C GLN A 66 1.39 -6.10 -3.77
N ILE A 67 1.52 -4.99 -3.03
CA ILE A 67 2.73 -4.14 -2.99
C ILE A 67 3.16 -3.79 -4.42
N ASN A 68 2.20 -3.28 -5.19
CA ASN A 68 2.39 -2.84 -6.57
C ASN A 68 2.08 -1.35 -6.68
N LEU A 69 3.15 -0.54 -6.72
CA LEU A 69 3.09 0.90 -6.92
C LEU A 69 3.75 1.19 -8.28
N PRO A 70 2.99 1.21 -9.38
CA PRO A 70 3.56 1.41 -10.71
C PRO A 70 4.10 2.83 -10.87
N ASP A 71 5.22 2.97 -11.56
CA ASP A 71 5.84 4.26 -11.91
C ASP A 71 5.16 4.85 -13.16
N GLU A 72 3.86 5.13 -13.04
CA GLU A 72 2.99 5.64 -14.10
C GLU A 72 2.39 7.00 -13.70
N GLU A 73 2.41 7.96 -14.63
CA GLU A 73 1.94 9.33 -14.37
C GLU A 73 0.48 9.39 -13.87
N SER A 74 -0.41 8.57 -14.43
CA SER A 74 -1.81 8.51 -14.02
C SER A 74 -1.99 8.07 -12.56
N PHE A 75 -1.13 7.14 -12.10
CA PHE A 75 -1.10 6.68 -10.71
C PHE A 75 -0.44 7.70 -9.78
N HIS A 76 0.63 8.37 -10.22
CA HIS A 76 1.24 9.46 -9.45
C HIS A 76 0.24 10.57 -9.17
N CYS A 77 -0.49 10.98 -10.22
CA CYS A 77 -1.49 12.02 -10.08
C CYS A 77 -2.71 11.53 -9.30
N TYR A 78 -3.04 10.23 -9.32
CA TYR A 78 -4.07 9.68 -8.44
C TYR A 78 -3.70 9.89 -6.97
N LEU A 79 -2.46 9.59 -6.57
CA LEU A 79 -2.00 9.83 -5.19
C LEU A 79 -2.03 11.32 -4.83
N LYS A 80 -1.60 12.19 -5.74
CA LYS A 80 -1.72 13.65 -5.59
C LYS A 80 -3.17 14.09 -5.37
N CYS A 81 -4.11 13.54 -6.15
CA CYS A 81 -5.53 13.84 -6.00
C CYS A 81 -6.05 13.44 -4.61
N ILE A 82 -5.68 12.24 -4.14
CA ILE A 82 -6.01 11.80 -2.78
C ILE A 82 -5.42 12.75 -1.72
N PHE A 83 -4.18 13.20 -1.87
CA PHE A 83 -3.56 14.15 -0.95
C PHE A 83 -4.29 15.50 -0.96
N GLN A 84 -4.68 15.99 -2.13
CA GLN A 84 -5.41 17.24 -2.28
C GLN A 84 -6.74 17.21 -1.53
N TYR A 85 -7.56 16.17 -1.75
CA TYR A 85 -8.89 16.06 -1.13
C TYR A 85 -8.85 15.77 0.37
N ASN A 86 -7.70 15.37 0.89
CA ASN A 86 -7.43 15.22 2.33
C ASN A 86 -6.59 16.37 2.90
N HIS A 87 -6.42 17.48 2.17
CA HIS A 87 -5.72 18.67 2.66
C HIS A 87 -4.25 18.44 3.07
N MET A 88 -3.57 17.49 2.41
CA MET A 88 -2.15 17.19 2.60
C MET A 88 -1.23 17.92 1.61
N LEU A 89 -1.79 18.86 0.84
CA LEU A 89 -1.01 19.74 -0.01
C LEU A 89 -1.02 21.15 0.56
N THR A 90 0.00 21.93 0.24
CA THR A 90 0.02 23.36 0.54
C THR A 90 -1.22 24.05 -0.06
N PRO A 91 -1.64 25.21 0.46
CA PRO A 91 -2.84 25.91 -0.04
C PRO A 91 -2.82 26.25 -1.54
N ASP A 92 -1.63 26.41 -2.13
CA ASP A 92 -1.45 26.65 -3.57
C ASP A 92 -1.38 25.35 -4.40
N GLY A 93 -1.40 24.18 -3.74
CA GLY A 93 -1.36 22.85 -4.35
C GLY A 93 -0.04 22.49 -5.02
N LYS A 94 1.04 23.26 -4.78
CA LYS A 94 2.34 23.09 -5.44
C LYS A 94 3.33 22.24 -4.66
N ASP A 95 3.08 22.02 -3.37
CA ASP A 95 3.89 21.14 -2.54
C ASP A 95 3.04 20.34 -1.56
N ILE A 96 3.67 19.39 -0.87
CA ILE A 96 3.05 18.60 0.19
C ILE A 96 3.09 19.40 1.49
N ASP A 97 1.96 19.51 2.17
CA ASP A 97 1.92 19.92 3.57
C ASP A 97 2.35 18.72 4.42
N TYR A 98 3.64 18.65 4.68
CA TYR A 98 4.24 17.52 5.39
C TYR A 98 3.81 17.44 6.86
N ASP A 99 3.34 18.53 7.46
CA ASP A 99 2.85 18.51 8.84
C ASP A 99 1.46 17.87 8.87
N ALA A 100 0.58 18.26 7.93
CA ALA A 100 -0.72 17.60 7.73
C ALA A 100 -0.56 16.12 7.32
N PHE A 101 0.31 15.83 6.35
CA PHE A 101 0.61 14.47 5.91
C PHE A 101 1.13 13.58 7.06
N GLY A 102 2.05 14.08 7.87
CA GLY A 102 2.61 13.34 9.00
C GLY A 102 1.58 12.98 10.07
N ALA A 103 0.64 13.89 10.35
CA ALA A 103 -0.41 13.70 11.34
C ALA A 103 -1.39 12.58 10.95
N ASP A 104 -1.77 12.53 9.67
CA ASP A 104 -2.84 11.65 9.16
C ASP A 104 -2.36 10.23 8.81
N ILE A 105 -1.11 10.05 8.39
CA ILE A 105 -0.60 8.75 7.89
C ILE A 105 0.14 7.98 9.02
N HIS A 106 0.26 8.54 10.22
CA HIS A 106 0.93 7.94 11.38
C HIS A 106 2.34 7.39 11.06
N VAL A 107 3.14 8.25 10.44
CA VAL A 107 4.58 8.01 10.19
C VAL A 107 5.40 8.62 11.31
N THR A 108 6.56 8.02 11.65
CA THR A 108 7.44 8.63 12.66
C THR A 108 8.10 9.88 12.07
N PRO A 109 8.51 10.85 12.92
CA PRO A 109 9.21 12.05 12.45
C PRO A 109 10.48 11.74 11.63
N GLU A 110 11.19 10.66 11.97
CA GLU A 110 12.40 10.24 11.27
C GLU A 110 12.10 9.77 9.84
N VAL A 111 11.08 8.92 9.68
CA VAL A 111 10.62 8.44 8.36
C VAL A 111 10.11 9.61 7.54
N LEU A 112 9.31 10.49 8.14
CA LEU A 112 8.78 11.68 7.48
C LEU A 112 9.90 12.58 6.96
N LYS A 113 10.96 12.79 7.76
CA LYS A 113 12.13 13.58 7.35
C LYS A 113 12.82 12.97 6.12
N VAL A 114 13.09 11.66 6.14
CA VAL A 114 13.73 10.96 5.01
C VAL A 114 12.87 11.07 3.75
N CYS A 115 11.57 10.82 3.85
CA CYS A 115 10.67 10.90 2.70
C CYS A 115 10.52 12.34 2.19
N ARG A 116 10.52 13.35 3.08
CA ARG A 116 10.54 14.77 2.70
C ARG A 116 11.80 15.13 1.93
N GLU A 117 12.97 14.68 2.36
CA GLU A 117 14.24 14.92 1.66
C GLU A 117 14.24 14.28 0.27
N LEU A 118 13.69 13.07 0.13
CA LEU A 118 13.50 12.42 -1.18
C LEU A 118 12.59 13.25 -2.09
N GLY A 119 11.41 13.64 -1.59
CA GLY A 119 10.44 14.42 -2.35
C GLY A 119 10.90 15.84 -2.69
N GLY A 120 11.74 16.45 -1.86
CA GLY A 120 12.26 17.81 -2.05
C GLY A 120 13.14 17.99 -3.30
N THR A 121 13.61 16.90 -3.90
CA THR A 121 14.37 16.93 -5.16
C THR A 121 13.49 16.95 -6.41
N GLU A 122 12.20 16.67 -6.25
CA GLU A 122 11.24 16.60 -7.35
C GLU A 122 10.42 17.90 -7.46
N SER A 123 10.25 18.39 -8.67
CA SER A 123 9.49 19.62 -8.97
C SER A 123 8.07 19.34 -9.44
N GLU A 124 7.84 18.18 -10.06
CA GLU A 124 6.53 17.77 -10.53
C GLU A 124 5.72 17.17 -9.37
N ILE A 125 4.58 17.79 -9.04
CA ILE A 125 3.83 17.50 -7.80
C ILE A 125 3.22 16.09 -7.77
N CYS A 126 2.80 15.52 -8.90
CA CYS A 126 2.30 14.16 -8.95
C CYS A 126 3.40 13.17 -8.58
N ARG A 127 4.57 13.26 -9.23
CA ARG A 127 5.74 12.43 -8.99
C ARG A 127 6.30 12.64 -7.59
N LYS A 128 6.34 13.88 -7.10
CA LYS A 128 6.72 14.18 -5.71
C LYS A 128 5.81 13.43 -4.73
N THR A 129 4.49 13.52 -4.91
CA THR A 129 3.52 12.82 -4.06
C THR A 129 3.72 11.32 -4.10
N TYR A 130 3.93 10.75 -5.29
CA TYR A 130 4.24 9.35 -5.45
C TYR A 130 5.52 8.92 -4.71
N LEU A 131 6.62 9.66 -4.86
CA LEU A 131 7.89 9.35 -4.21
C LEU A 131 7.77 9.36 -2.69
N VAL A 132 7.06 10.35 -2.14
CA VAL A 132 6.82 10.46 -0.70
C VAL A 132 5.95 9.32 -0.19
N ALA A 133 4.83 9.02 -0.87
CA ALA A 133 3.94 7.91 -0.50
C ALA A 133 4.64 6.54 -0.61
N LYS A 134 5.41 6.33 -1.68
CA LYS A 134 6.19 5.11 -1.87
C LYS A 134 7.23 4.94 -0.77
N CYS A 135 7.95 6.01 -0.41
CA CYS A 135 8.93 5.98 0.68
C CYS A 135 8.32 5.56 2.02
N THR A 136 7.13 6.08 2.37
CA THR A 136 6.47 5.69 3.62
C THR A 136 5.96 4.25 3.57
N ILE A 137 5.46 3.78 2.43
CA ILE A 137 5.03 2.39 2.25
C ILE A 137 6.24 1.44 2.34
N ASP A 138 7.36 1.77 1.70
CA ASP A 138 8.59 0.97 1.73
C ASP A 138 9.11 0.82 3.19
N ASP A 139 9.03 1.88 4.00
CA ASP A 139 9.33 1.79 5.44
C ASP A 139 8.39 0.83 6.20
N LYS A 140 7.07 0.89 5.92
CA LYS A 140 6.10 -0.03 6.53
C LYS A 140 6.34 -1.49 6.10
N VAL A 141 6.73 -1.72 4.85
CA VAL A 141 7.11 -3.06 4.37
C VAL A 141 8.35 -3.57 5.09
N ASN A 142 9.40 -2.76 5.16
CA ASN A 142 10.68 -3.14 5.77
C ASN A 142 10.59 -3.34 7.29
N SER A 143 9.66 -2.65 7.95
CA SER A 143 9.38 -2.82 9.39
C SER A 143 8.44 -3.98 9.70
N SER A 144 7.62 -4.44 8.74
CA SER A 144 6.71 -5.58 8.93
C SER A 144 7.43 -6.94 8.81
N GLY A 145 8.61 -6.98 8.17
CA GLY A 145 9.46 -8.17 8.05
C GLY A 145 10.48 -8.37 9.18
N ARG A 146 10.40 -7.59 10.27
CA ARG A 146 11.16 -7.82 11.52
C ARG A 146 10.20 -8.19 12.64
#